data_AF-A0A7X7B5C1-F1
#
_entry.id   AF-A0A7X7B5C1-F1
#
_cell.length_a   1.000
_cell.length_b   1.000
_cell.length_c   1.000
_cell.angle_alpha   90.00
_cell.angle_beta   90.00
_cell.angle_gamma   90.00
#
_symmetry.space_group_name_H-M   'P 1'
#
loop_
_entity.id
_entity.type
_entity.pdbx_description
1 polymer ?
#
loop_
_entity_poly.entity_id
_entity_poly.type
_entity_poly.pdbx_seq_one_letter_code
_entity_poly.pdbx_strand_id
1 'polypeptide(L)'
;MTYEFNITLEEKNYLRELAKKYIEYANLPVMESRKKLWYDHNSLKADKPVVVMETITFHDEIMPALKCQSPAAREIEWNLLIPIINYELINDDKVIPPNYSV
;
A
#
# COMPACT_ATOMS: atom_id res chain seq x y z
N MET A 1 5.94 3.39 27.79
CA MET A 1 4.57 3.28 27.25
C MET A 1 4.45 1.89 26.65
N THR A 2 3.62 1.03 27.21
CA THR A 2 3.32 -0.29 26.63
C THR A 2 2.44 -0.08 25.40
N TYR A 3 2.93 -0.48 24.22
CA TYR A 3 2.10 -0.49 23.02
C TYR A 3 1.06 -1.61 23.19
N GLU A 4 -0.19 -1.23 23.45
CA GLU A 4 -1.28 -2.20 23.54
C GLU A 4 -1.82 -2.53 22.15
N PHE A 5 -1.57 -3.75 21.71
CA PHE A 5 -2.11 -4.29 20.47
C PHE A 5 -3.57 -4.71 20.68
N ASN A 6 -4.46 -3.72 20.80
CA ASN A 6 -5.91 -3.92 20.91
C ASN A 6 -6.59 -3.55 19.60
N ILE A 7 -7.43 -4.44 19.08
CA ILE A 7 -8.22 -4.26 17.85
C ILE A 7 -9.61 -4.86 18.11
N THR A 8 -10.66 -4.08 17.84
CA THR A 8 -12.05 -4.56 18.00
C THR A 8 -12.42 -5.57 16.91
N LEU A 9 -13.51 -6.33 17.11
CA LEU A 9 -14.00 -7.26 16.09
C LEU A 9 -14.43 -6.55 14.80
N GLU A 10 -15.03 -5.37 14.90
CA GLU A 10 -15.47 -4.56 13.76
C GLU A 10 -14.28 -4.08 12.94
N GLU A 11 -13.27 -3.50 13.59
CA GLU A 11 -12.03 -3.07 12.94
C GLU A 11 -11.31 -4.25 12.27
N LYS A 12 -11.23 -5.39 12.96
CA LYS A 12 -10.64 -6.60 12.39
C LYS A 12 -11.34 -7.06 11.12
N ASN A 13 -12.67 -6.99 11.08
CA ASN A 13 -13.44 -7.36 9.90
C ASN A 13 -13.22 -6.37 8.77
N TYR A 14 -13.22 -5.06 9.06
CA TYR A 14 -12.92 -4.03 8.08
C TYR A 14 -11.51 -4.16 7.50
N LEU A 15 -10.49 -4.34 8.35
CA LEU A 15 -9.10 -4.53 7.93
C LEU A 15 -8.93 -5.77 7.03
N ARG A 16 -9.70 -6.84 7.25
CA ARG A 16 -9.71 -8.01 6.36
C ARG A 16 -10.25 -7.69 4.98
N GLU A 17 -11.35 -6.92 4.90
CA GLU A 17 -11.88 -6.48 3.60
C GLU A 17 -10.90 -5.54 2.89
N LEU A 18 -10.25 -4.64 3.62
CA LEU A 18 -9.22 -3.77 3.08
C LEU A 18 -8.01 -4.56 2.58
N ALA A 19 -7.57 -5.58 3.32
CA ALA A 19 -6.49 -6.49 2.92
C ALA A 19 -6.85 -7.33 1.68
N LYS A 20 -8.13 -7.68 1.48
CA LYS A 20 -8.59 -8.33 0.23
C LYS A 20 -8.40 -7.41 -0.97
N LYS A 21 -8.75 -6.13 -0.85
CA LYS A 21 -8.53 -5.13 -1.90
C LYS A 21 -7.03 -4.94 -2.19
N TYR A 22 -6.22 -4.88 -1.13
CA TYR A 22 -4.77 -4.82 -1.25
C TYR A 22 -4.21 -6.00 -2.07
N ILE A 23 -4.58 -7.24 -1.70
CA ILE A 23 -4.04 -8.44 -2.36
C ILE A 23 -4.59 -8.61 -3.78
N GLU A 24 -5.80 -8.12 -4.05
CA GLU A 24 -6.33 -8.03 -5.42
C GLU A 24 -5.41 -7.17 -6.29
N TYR A 25 -5.06 -5.96 -5.81
CA TYR A 25 -4.17 -5.06 -6.56
C TYR A 25 -2.74 -5.57 -6.67
N ALA A 26 -2.21 -6.17 -5.60
CA ALA A 26 -0.89 -6.80 -5.61
C ALA A 26 -0.75 -7.92 -6.65
N ASN A 27 -1.85 -8.60 -6.99
CA ASN A 27 -1.89 -9.70 -7.96
C ASN A 27 -2.27 -9.26 -9.39
N LEU A 28 -2.46 -7.97 -9.64
CA LEU A 28 -2.73 -7.49 -11.00
C LEU A 28 -1.51 -7.69 -11.91
N PRO A 29 -1.69 -8.03 -13.21
CA PRO A 29 -0.58 -8.21 -14.15
C PRO A 29 0.37 -7.00 -14.27
N VAL A 30 -0.12 -5.79 -13.97
CA VAL A 30 0.70 -4.57 -13.95
C VAL A 30 1.77 -4.62 -12.86
N MET A 31 1.55 -5.29 -11.73
CA MET A 31 2.53 -5.39 -10.66
C MET A 31 3.73 -6.24 -11.08
N GLU A 32 3.50 -7.32 -11.81
CA GLU A 32 4.59 -8.12 -12.39
C GLU A 32 5.35 -7.32 -13.46
N SER A 33 4.64 -6.54 -14.27
CA SER A 33 5.26 -5.65 -15.26
C SER A 33 6.13 -4.58 -14.63
N ARG A 34 5.67 -3.94 -13.53
CA ARG A 34 6.43 -2.96 -12.75
C ARG A 34 7.64 -3.60 -12.08
N LYS A 35 7.48 -4.79 -11.50
CA LYS A 35 8.57 -5.55 -10.89
C LYS A 35 9.67 -5.86 -11.92
N LYS A 36 9.28 -6.32 -13.11
CA LYS A 36 10.22 -6.54 -14.22
C LYS A 36 10.94 -5.24 -14.60
N LEU A 37 10.20 -4.14 -14.77
CA LEU A 37 10.77 -2.83 -15.08
C LEU A 37 11.82 -2.41 -14.05
N TRP A 38 11.55 -2.59 -12.76
CA TRP A 38 12.51 -2.31 -11.69
C TRP A 38 13.79 -3.15 -11.78
N TYR A 39 13.67 -4.46 -12.02
CA TYR A 39 14.85 -5.32 -12.21
C TYR A 39 15.66 -4.94 -13.44
N ASP A 40 15.00 -4.60 -14.54
CA ASP A 40 15.66 -4.15 -15.76
C ASP A 40 16.33 -2.79 -15.53
N HIS A 41 15.69 -1.86 -14.81
CA HIS A 41 16.27 -0.56 -14.46
C HIS A 41 17.54 -0.73 -13.64
N ASN A 42 17.48 -1.55 -12.58
CA ASN A 42 18.61 -1.83 -11.70
C ASN A 42 19.75 -2.59 -12.39
N SER A 43 19.47 -3.26 -13.51
CA SER A 43 20.48 -3.96 -14.33
C SER A 43 20.91 -3.19 -15.58
N LEU A 44 20.51 -1.91 -15.71
CA LEU A 44 20.80 -1.02 -16.84
C LEU A 44 20.26 -1.55 -18.19
N LYS A 45 19.11 -2.22 -18.15
CA LYS A 45 18.44 -2.84 -19.31
C LYS A 45 17.01 -2.34 -19.56
N ALA A 46 16.50 -1.42 -18.74
CA ALA A 46 15.16 -0.89 -18.93
C ALA A 46 15.05 -0.10 -20.25
N ASP A 47 13.92 -0.27 -20.92
CA ASP A 47 13.54 0.43 -22.15
C ASP A 47 12.91 1.80 -21.88
N LYS A 48 12.52 2.07 -20.63
CA LYS A 48 11.96 3.34 -20.15
C LYS A 48 12.42 3.63 -18.72
N PRO A 49 12.38 4.90 -18.27
CA PRO A 49 12.65 5.22 -16.87
C PRO A 49 11.59 4.63 -15.94
N VAL A 50 12.00 4.33 -14.72
CA VAL A 50 11.10 4.08 -13.59
C VAL A 50 10.72 5.43 -13.00
N VAL A 51 9.42 5.68 -12.82
CA VAL A 51 8.91 6.91 -12.21
C VAL A 51 8.19 6.59 -10.91
N VAL A 52 8.63 7.24 -9.83
CA VAL A 52 7.98 7.17 -8.52
C VAL A 52 7.69 8.58 -8.03
N MET A 53 6.46 8.81 -7.58
CA MET A 53 6.10 10.03 -6.89
C MET A 53 6.19 9.80 -5.38
N GLU A 54 7.07 10.51 -4.70
CA GLU A 54 7.14 10.45 -3.23
C GLU A 54 5.92 11.18 -2.64
N THR A 55 5.08 10.45 -1.92
CA THR A 55 3.80 10.96 -1.39
C THR A 55 3.86 11.28 0.10
N ILE A 56 4.96 10.97 0.80
CA ILE A 56 5.05 11.13 2.26
C ILE A 56 4.67 12.51 2.77
N THR A 57 5.02 13.57 2.04
CA THR A 57 4.78 14.96 2.47
C THR A 57 3.36 15.44 2.21
N PHE A 58 2.53 14.67 1.49
CA PHE A 58 1.15 15.04 1.19
C PHE A 58 0.15 13.87 1.33
N HIS A 59 0.48 12.84 2.12
CA HIS A 59 -0.44 11.73 2.34
C HIS A 59 -1.74 12.23 2.97
N ASP A 60 -1.69 13.17 3.92
CA ASP A 60 -2.88 13.66 4.62
C ASP A 60 -3.90 14.33 3.69
N GLU A 61 -3.47 14.84 2.54
CA GLU A 61 -4.32 15.46 1.51
C GLU A 61 -5.00 14.44 0.59
N ILE A 62 -4.41 13.25 0.41
CA ILE A 62 -4.92 12.21 -0.50
C ILE A 62 -5.52 11.01 0.24
N MET A 63 -5.26 10.89 1.54
CA MET A 63 -5.75 9.80 2.38
C MET A 63 -7.19 10.06 2.83
N PRO A 64 -8.09 9.06 2.72
CA PRO A 64 -9.40 9.16 3.31
C PRO A 64 -9.30 9.15 4.84
N ALA A 65 -10.35 9.65 5.50
CA ALA A 65 -10.46 9.50 6.95
C ALA A 65 -10.43 8.02 7.35
N LEU A 66 -9.56 7.69 8.30
CA LEU A 66 -9.43 6.34 8.84
C LEU A 66 -10.71 5.93 9.56
N LYS A 67 -11.19 4.71 9.27
CA LYS A 67 -12.37 4.13 9.92
C LYS A 67 -12.02 3.54 11.29
N CYS A 68 -10.82 2.98 11.43
CA CYS A 68 -10.34 2.43 12.68
C CYS A 68 -10.09 3.52 13.74
N GLN A 69 -10.26 3.16 15.00
CA GLN A 69 -10.08 4.04 16.16
C GLN A 69 -8.96 3.56 17.08
N SER A 70 -8.83 2.24 17.26
CA SER A 70 -7.77 1.64 18.05
C SER A 70 -6.39 1.95 17.45
N PRO A 71 -5.37 2.33 18.24
CA PRO A 71 -4.06 2.71 17.72
C PRO A 71 -3.45 1.68 16.77
N ALA A 72 -3.46 0.40 17.14
CA ALA A 72 -2.95 -0.69 16.31
C ALA A 72 -3.75 -0.86 15.01
N ALA A 73 -5.08 -0.71 15.06
CA ALA A 73 -5.93 -0.84 13.90
C ALA A 73 -5.75 0.32 12.90
N ARG A 74 -5.54 1.54 13.39
CA ARG A 74 -5.25 2.73 12.57
C ARG A 74 -3.92 2.60 11.83
N GLU A 75 -2.89 2.09 12.50
CA GLU A 75 -1.58 1.86 11.88
C GLU A 75 -1.69 0.84 10.73
N ILE A 76 -2.38 -0.28 10.96
CA ILE A 76 -2.60 -1.28 9.90
C ILE A 76 -3.45 -0.70 8.76
N GLU A 77 -4.52 0.04 9.07
CA GLU A 77 -5.37 0.68 8.06
C GLU A 77 -4.55 1.64 7.18
N TRP A 78 -3.73 2.48 7.81
CA TRP A 78 -2.85 3.43 7.14
C TRP A 78 -1.89 2.72 6.18
N ASN A 79 -1.20 1.68 6.67
CA ASN A 79 -0.22 0.93 5.88
C ASN A 79 -0.85 0.16 4.71
N LEU A 80 -2.11 -0.28 4.84
CA LEU A 80 -2.84 -0.90 3.74
C LEU A 80 -3.33 0.15 2.72
N LEU A 81 -3.78 1.32 3.18
CA LEU A 81 -4.33 2.37 2.33
C LEU A 81 -3.29 3.06 1.46
N ILE A 82 -2.08 3.34 1.96
CA ILE A 82 -1.01 4.02 1.19
C ILE A 82 -0.82 3.39 -0.21
N PRO A 83 -0.54 2.08 -0.34
CA PRO A 83 -0.32 1.47 -1.65
C PRO A 83 -1.59 1.40 -2.49
N ILE A 84 -2.77 1.23 -1.87
CA ILE A 84 -4.06 1.26 -2.56
C ILE A 84 -4.27 2.63 -3.22
N ILE A 85 -4.08 3.71 -2.48
CA ILE A 85 -4.28 5.08 -2.96
C ILE A 85 -3.21 5.47 -3.96
N ASN A 86 -1.96 5.04 -3.74
CA ASN A 86 -0.91 5.24 -4.73
C ASN A 86 -1.27 4.55 -6.05
N TYR A 87 -1.84 3.34 -6.04
CA TYR A 87 -2.33 2.70 -7.26
C TYR A 87 -3.52 3.42 -7.89
N GLU A 88 -4.50 3.87 -7.09
CA GLU A 88 -5.75 4.44 -7.59
C GLU A 88 -5.64 5.90 -8.08
N LEU A 89 -4.85 6.74 -7.41
CA LEU A 89 -4.77 8.18 -7.71
C LEU A 89 -3.51 8.57 -8.46
N ILE A 90 -2.37 7.96 -8.12
CA ILE A 90 -1.06 8.35 -8.66
C ILE A 90 -0.66 7.44 -9.82
N ASN A 91 -0.86 6.13 -9.65
CA ASN A 91 -0.61 5.07 -10.61
C ASN A 91 0.83 5.07 -11.19
N ASP A 92 1.82 5.40 -10.35
CA ASP A 92 3.24 5.38 -10.69
C ASP A 92 3.83 3.94 -10.77
N ASP A 93 5.15 3.80 -10.91
CA ASP A 93 5.80 2.49 -11.05
C ASP A 93 6.06 1.76 -9.72
N LYS A 94 5.45 2.17 -8.59
CA LYS A 94 5.54 1.40 -7.34
C LYS A 94 4.85 0.04 -7.48
N VAL A 95 5.51 -0.98 -6.91
CA VAL A 95 4.98 -2.34 -6.80
C VAL A 95 4.27 -2.49 -5.46
N ILE A 96 3.05 -3.02 -5.48
CA ILE A 96 2.38 -3.50 -4.26
C ILE A 96 2.82 -4.95 -4.04
N PRO A 97 3.57 -5.27 -2.96
CA PRO A 97 3.99 -6.64 -2.70
C PRO A 97 2.79 -7.53 -2.32
N PRO A 98 2.82 -8.85 -2.57
CA PRO A 98 1.72 -9.75 -2.26
C PRO A 98 1.66 -10.16 -0.77
N ASN A 99 2.40 -9.46 0.09
CA ASN A 99 2.50 -9.74 1.51
C ASN A 99 2.52 -8.42 2.30
N TYR A 100 1.97 -8.47 3.50
CA TYR A 100 1.99 -7.37 4.46
C TYR A 100 3.06 -7.65 5.53
N SER A 101 3.95 -6.69 5.76
CA SER A 101 4.95 -6.71 6.84
C SER A 101 4.86 -5.43 7.65
N VAL A 102 5.07 -5.56 8.96
CA VAL A 102 5.18 -4.44 9.92
C VAL A 102 6.65 -4.18 10.20
#